data_AF-A0A957SSR8-F1
#
_entry.id   AF-A0A957SSR8-F1
#
_cell.length_a   1.000
_cell.length_b   1.000
_cell.length_c   1.000
_cell.angle_alpha   90.00
_cell.angle_beta   90.00
_cell.angle_gamma   90.00
#
_symmetry.space_group_name_H-M   'P 1'
#
loop_
_entity.id
_entity.type
_entity.pdbx_description
1 polymer ?
#
loop_
_entity_poly.entity_id
_entity_poly.type
_entity_poly.pdbx_seq_one_letter_code
_entity_poly.pdbx_strand_id
1 'polypeptide(L)'
;MTIRKRFMSIGIGLFTLILGLALGRTTQAAAPDLFFSEYVEGSSFNKAMEIYNGTGAAVDLSAYTLQLYSNGASSPSASVTLSG
;
A
#
# COMPACT_ATOMS: atom_id res chain seq x y z
N MET A 1 51.27 -32.03 3.04
CA MET A 1 50.94 -33.38 3.57
C MET A 1 49.42 -33.51 3.55
N THR A 2 48.88 -34.12 2.49
CA THR A 2 47.47 -33.96 2.09
C THR A 2 46.61 -35.12 2.61
N ILE A 3 45.61 -34.82 3.44
CA ILE A 3 44.65 -35.80 3.96
C ILE A 3 43.51 -35.96 2.93
N ARG A 4 43.39 -37.16 2.37
CA ARG A 4 42.33 -37.53 1.43
C ARG A 4 41.07 -37.92 2.22
N LYS A 5 40.01 -37.10 2.17
CA LYS A 5 38.68 -37.50 2.66
C LYS A 5 38.01 -38.33 1.57
N ARG A 6 37.72 -39.61 1.88
CA ARG A 6 37.04 -40.54 0.97
C ARG A 6 35.57 -40.11 0.83
N PHE A 7 35.15 -39.76 -0.37
CA PHE A 7 33.75 -39.56 -0.70
C PHE A 7 33.09 -40.94 -0.87
N MET A 8 32.10 -41.24 -0.03
CA MET A 8 31.19 -42.36 -0.24
C MET A 8 29.89 -41.78 -0.80
N SER A 9 29.67 -42.01 -2.09
CA SER A 9 28.51 -41.54 -2.83
C SER A 9 27.27 -42.35 -2.43
N ILE A 10 26.30 -41.71 -1.77
CA ILE A 10 24.91 -42.17 -1.76
C ILE A 10 24.14 -41.15 -2.61
N GLY A 11 23.83 -41.54 -3.84
CA GLY A 11 22.91 -40.78 -4.67
C GLY A 11 21.47 -40.98 -4.17
N ILE A 12 20.79 -39.89 -3.85
CA ILE A 12 19.36 -39.61 -4.04
C ILE A 12 19.27 -38.07 -3.96
N GLY A 13 18.65 -37.47 -4.98
CA GLY A 13 18.88 -36.11 -5.42
C GLY A 13 18.53 -34.98 -4.45
N LEU A 14 19.08 -33.80 -4.75
CA LEU A 14 18.53 -32.46 -4.52
C LEU A 14 17.34 -32.41 -3.54
N PHE A 15 17.60 -32.68 -2.26
CA PHE A 15 16.62 -32.45 -1.20
C PHE A 15 16.87 -31.04 -0.68
N THR A 16 16.09 -30.13 -1.27
CA THR A 16 16.02 -28.69 -1.04
C THR A 16 16.38 -28.28 0.39
N LEU A 17 17.46 -27.52 0.54
CA LEU A 17 17.68 -26.64 1.67
C LEU A 17 16.67 -25.49 1.58
N ILE A 18 15.41 -25.74 1.95
CA ILE A 18 14.51 -24.67 2.39
C ILE A 18 14.92 -24.36 3.83
N LEU A 19 16.08 -23.72 3.97
CA LEU A 19 16.44 -23.06 5.22
C LEU A 19 15.58 -21.82 5.28
N GLY A 20 14.59 -21.85 6.17
CA GLY A 20 13.59 -20.82 6.34
C GLY A 20 14.21 -19.44 6.43
N LEU A 21 14.00 -18.66 5.39
CA LEU A 21 13.74 -17.25 5.56
C LEU A 21 12.26 -17.07 5.28
N ALA A 22 11.44 -17.34 6.29
CA ALA A 22 10.24 -16.54 6.45
C ALA A 22 10.74 -15.10 6.64
N LEU A 23 11.07 -14.43 5.53
CA LEU A 23 11.02 -12.98 5.46
C LEU A 23 9.61 -12.68 5.92
N GLY A 24 9.46 -12.23 7.18
CA GLY A 24 8.17 -11.91 7.74
C GLY A 24 7.46 -11.01 6.75
N ARG A 25 6.54 -11.60 5.98
CA ARG A 25 5.62 -10.82 5.18
C ARG A 25 4.73 -10.19 6.22
N THR A 26 5.09 -8.99 6.64
CA THR A 26 4.13 -8.07 7.22
C THR A 26 3.07 -7.93 6.14
N THR A 27 1.97 -8.66 6.27
CA THR A 27 0.77 -8.34 5.53
C THR A 27 0.40 -6.94 6.01
N GLN A 28 0.74 -5.93 5.21
CA GLN A 28 0.27 -4.58 5.45
C GLN A 28 -1.25 -4.69 5.52
N ALA A 29 -1.83 -4.39 6.68
CA ALA A 29 -3.27 -4.37 6.80
C ALA A 29 -3.81 -3.38 5.76
N ALA A 30 -4.72 -3.86 4.90
CA ALA A 30 -5.39 -2.99 3.96
C ALA A 30 -6.21 -1.94 4.71
N ALA A 31 -6.25 -0.72 4.18
CA ALA A 31 -7.16 0.29 4.68
C ALA A 31 -8.61 -0.19 4.46
N PRO A 32 -9.53 0.12 5.38
CA PRO A 32 -10.93 -0.25 5.20
C PRO A 32 -11.60 0.52 4.05
N ASP A 33 -11.07 1.68 3.67
CA ASP A 33 -11.59 2.56 2.62
C ASP A 33 -10.49 3.54 2.12
N LEU A 34 -10.85 4.42 1.19
CA LEU A 34 -10.09 5.60 0.79
C LEU A 34 -9.83 6.52 2.00
N PHE A 35 -8.72 7.25 1.96
CA PHE A 35 -8.42 8.27 2.96
C PHE A 35 -7.61 9.42 2.36
N PHE A 36 -7.62 10.58 3.04
CA PHE A 36 -6.75 11.69 2.69
C PHE A 36 -5.32 11.40 3.16
N SER A 37 -4.40 11.24 2.22
CA SER A 37 -2.99 10.92 2.50
C SER A 37 -2.11 12.17 2.58
N GLU A 38 -2.48 13.24 1.86
CA GLU A 38 -1.70 14.48 1.82
C GLU A 38 -2.59 15.71 1.73
N TYR A 39 -2.12 16.80 2.33
CA TYR A 39 -2.65 18.13 2.17
C TYR A 39 -1.51 19.09 1.83
N VAL A 40 -1.65 19.81 0.72
CA VAL A 40 -0.68 20.82 0.28
C VAL A 40 -1.26 22.20 0.52
N GLU A 41 -0.56 22.97 1.36
CA GLU A 41 -0.82 24.39 1.57
C GLU A 41 0.09 25.22 0.67
N GLY A 42 -0.47 25.72 -0.44
CA GLY A 42 0.18 26.73 -1.27
C GLY A 42 -0.26 28.15 -0.90
N SER A 43 0.22 29.12 -1.66
CA SER A 43 -0.17 30.53 -1.51
C SER A 43 -1.59 30.79 -2.01
N SER A 44 -2.30 31.72 -1.35
CA SER A 44 -3.66 32.15 -1.74
C SER A 44 -4.66 30.97 -1.78
N PHE A 45 -5.30 30.72 -2.93
CA PHE A 45 -6.27 29.65 -3.12
C PHE A 45 -5.65 28.42 -3.80
N ASN A 46 -4.32 28.31 -3.81
CA ASN A 46 -3.64 27.15 -4.35
C ASN A 46 -3.48 26.10 -3.24
N LYS A 47 -4.43 25.20 -3.15
CA LYS A 47 -4.45 24.10 -2.18
C LYS A 47 -4.74 22.81 -2.93
N ALA A 48 -4.16 21.70 -2.48
CA ALA A 48 -4.43 20.38 -3.04
C ALA A 48 -4.61 19.37 -1.91
N MET A 49 -5.38 18.32 -2.18
CA MET A 49 -5.51 17.16 -1.30
C MET A 49 -5.31 15.89 -2.12
N GLU A 50 -4.58 14.94 -1.55
CA GLU A 50 -4.44 13.60 -2.12
C GLU A 50 -5.45 12.65 -1.48
N ILE A 51 -6.12 11.87 -2.31
CA ILE A 51 -6.96 10.74 -1.89
C ILE A 51 -6.22 9.47 -2.29
N TYR A 52 -5.91 8.62 -1.31
CA TYR A 52 -5.21 7.37 -1.54
C TYR A 52 -6.13 6.16 -1.33
N ASN A 53 -6.05 5.21 -2.25
CA ASN A 53 -6.71 3.91 -2.13
C ASN A 53 -5.74 2.89 -1.50
N GLY A 54 -5.85 2.71 -0.18
CA GLY A 54 -5.06 1.73 0.57
C GLY A 54 -5.73 0.36 0.75
N THR A 55 -6.87 0.11 0.10
CA THR A 55 -7.69 -1.10 0.31
C THR A 55 -7.07 -2.37 -0.28
N GLY A 56 -6.08 -2.22 -1.17
CA GLY A 56 -5.49 -3.34 -1.91
C GLY A 56 -6.37 -3.89 -3.03
N ALA A 57 -7.52 -3.27 -3.31
CA ALA A 57 -8.42 -3.60 -4.42
C ALA A 57 -8.85 -2.33 -5.17
N ALA A 58 -9.42 -2.50 -6.37
CA ALA A 58 -10.04 -1.38 -7.09
C ALA A 58 -11.28 -0.89 -6.33
N VAL A 59 -11.46 0.43 -6.25
CA VAL A 59 -12.59 1.11 -5.62
C VAL A 59 -13.26 1.98 -6.69
N ASP A 60 -14.58 1.87 -6.83
CA ASP A 60 -15.37 2.73 -7.72
C ASP A 60 -15.55 4.10 -7.06
N LEU A 61 -14.96 5.13 -7.66
CA LEU A 61 -14.97 6.48 -7.12
C LEU A 61 -16.31 7.20 -7.32
N SER A 62 -17.18 6.70 -8.20
CA SER A 62 -18.49 7.33 -8.47
C SER A 62 -19.44 7.32 -7.25
N ALA A 63 -19.17 6.45 -6.29
CA ALA A 63 -19.88 6.40 -5.01
C ALA A 63 -19.45 7.51 -4.02
N TYR A 64 -18.40 8.29 -4.33
CA TYR A 64 -17.80 9.26 -3.43
C TYR A 64 -18.00 10.70 -3.93
N THR A 65 -18.15 11.63 -2.99
CA THR A 65 -18.19 13.07 -3.25
C THR A 65 -17.26 13.79 -2.31
N LEU A 66 -16.37 14.62 -2.86
CA LEU A 66 -15.54 15.54 -2.09
C LEU A 66 -16.32 16.81 -1.81
N GLN A 67 -16.49 17.15 -0.53
CA GLN A 67 -17.16 18.38 -0.09
C GLN A 67 -16.17 19.30 0.63
N LEU A 68 -16.09 20.54 0.18
CA LEU A 68 -15.32 21.59 0.84
C LEU A 68 -16.25 22.45 1.69
N TYR A 69 -15.88 22.66 2.96
CA TYR A 69 -16.57 23.57 3.89
C TYR A 69 -15.62 24.71 4.26
N SER A 70 -15.68 25.80 3.49
CA SER A 70 -14.78 26.94 3.68
C SER A 70 -15.20 27.81 4.87
N ASN A 71 -14.21 28.31 5.64
CA ASN A 71 -14.40 29.35 6.66
C ASN A 71 -15.48 29.02 7.73
N GLY A 72 -15.60 27.74 8.09
CA GLY A 72 -16.59 27.30 9.09
C GLY A 72 -18.04 27.28 8.59
N ALA A 73 -18.27 27.27 7.27
CA ALA A 73 -19.60 27.11 6.71
C ALA A 73 -20.25 25.79 7.16
N SER A 74 -21.58 25.83 7.39
CA SER A 74 -22.39 24.64 7.71
C SER A 74 -22.91 23.91 6.47
N SER A 75 -22.72 24.48 5.28
CA SER A 75 -23.05 23.89 3.98
C SER A 75 -21.80 23.84 3.10
N PRO A 76 -21.69 22.85 2.18
CA PRO A 76 -20.57 22.78 1.26
C PRO A 76 -20.45 24.06 0.42
N SER A 77 -19.25 24.65 0.38
CA SER A 77 -18.91 25.74 -0.54
C SER A 77 -18.54 25.23 -1.93
N ALA A 78 -18.09 23.98 -2.01
CA ALA A 78 -17.91 23.25 -3.26
C ALA A 78 -18.21 21.76 -3.05
N SER A 79 -18.67 21.09 -4.10
CA SER A 79 -18.91 19.65 -4.12
C SER A 79 -18.47 19.08 -5.46
N VAL A 80 -17.69 18.02 -5.43
CA VAL A 80 -17.17 17.33 -6.61
C VAL A 80 -17.45 15.84 -6.47
N THR A 81 -18.31 15.30 -7.32
CA THR A 81 -18.48 13.85 -7.45
C THR A 81 -17.22 13.30 -8.11
N LEU A 82 -16.62 12.29 -7.48
CA LEU A 82 -15.41 11.67 -8.01
C LEU A 82 -15.77 10.69 -9.13
N SER A 83 -14.78 10.35 -9.95
CA SER A 83 -14.94 9.38 -11.04
C SER A 83 -13.64 8.62 -11.23
N GLY A 84 -13.74 7.35 -11.57
CA GLY A 84 -12.58 6.46 -11.77
C GLY A 84 -12.75 5.13 -11.07
#